data_AF-A0A3D5MUD1-F1
#
_entry.id   AF-A0A3D5MUD1-F1
#
_cell.length_a   1.000
_cell.length_b   1.000
_cell.length_c   1.000
_cell.angle_alpha   90.00
_cell.angle_beta   90.00
_cell.angle_gamma   90.00
#
_symmetry.space_group_name_H-M   'P 1'
#
loop_
_entity.id
_entity.type
_entity.pdbx_description
1 polymer ?
#
loop_
_entity_poly.entity_id
_entity_poly.type
_entity_poly.pdbx_seq_one_letter_code
_entity_poly.pdbx_strand_id
1 'polypeptide(L)' 'MEVVSLYVDIEKKLNNFTLRIKFKAENEIFALLGASGCGKSMTLKCIAGIENPDSGKIILNFF' A
#
# COMPACT_ATOMS: atom_id res chain seq x y z
N MET A 1 -22.09 -11.97 -4.12
CA MET A 1 -20.68 -12.13 -4.54
C MET A 1 -19.88 -11.29 -3.57
N GLU A 2 -18.99 -11.90 -2.81
CA GLU A 2 -18.17 -11.15 -1.86
C GLU A 2 -17.23 -10.23 -2.62
N VAL A 3 -17.22 -8.94 -2.28
CA VAL A 3 -16.36 -7.94 -2.94
C VAL A 3 -15.24 -7.57 -1.98
N VAL A 4 -14.02 -7.94 -2.34
CA VAL A 4 -12.82 -7.51 -1.63
C VAL A 4 -12.40 -6.15 -2.19
N SER A 5 -12.19 -5.17 -1.30
CA SER A 5 -11.61 -3.88 -1.70
C SER A 5 -10.48 -3.49 -0.76
N LEU A 6 -9.38 -3.02 -1.35
CA LEU A 6 -8.22 -2.49 -0.66
C LEU A 6 -8.12 -0.99 -0.96
N TYR A 7 -8.17 -0.17 0.10
CA TYR A 7 -7.87 1.26 0.03
C TYR A 7 -6.56 1.52 0.76
N VAL A 8 -5.62 2.18 0.09
CA VAL A 8 -4.32 2.58 0.64
C VAL A 8 -4.18 4.08 0.45
N ASP A 9 -3.98 4.81 1.54
CA ASP A 9 -3.59 6.23 1.53
C ASP A 9 -2.63 6.44 2.69
N ILE A 10 -1.33 6.35 2.41
CA ILE A 10 -0.29 6.31 3.43
C ILE A 10 0.92 7.17 3.06
N GLU A 11 1.63 7.62 4.09
CA GLU A 11 2.96 8.20 3.99
C GLU A 11 3.94 7.43 4.88
N LYS A 12 5.13 7.13 4.34
CA LYS A 12 6.25 6.55 5.07
C LYS A 12 7.53 7.32 4.75
N LYS A 13 8.17 7.87 5.76
CA LYS A 13 9.51 8.44 5.68
C LYS A 13 10.53 7.31 5.64
N LEU A 14 11.37 7.33 4.61
CA LEU A 14 12.54 6.50 4.44
C LEU A 14 13.78 7.39 4.47
N ASN A 15 14.96 6.80 4.57
CA ASN A 15 16.22 7.53 4.80
C ASN A 15 16.42 8.71 3.82
N ASN A 16 16.13 8.48 2.54
CA ASN A 16 16.45 9.43 1.47
C ASN A 16 15.23 10.06 0.80
N PHE A 17 14.02 9.60 1.13
CA PHE A 17 12.80 10.07 0.49
C PHE A 17 11.56 9.75 1.33
N THR A 18 10.47 10.41 1.00
CA THR A 18 9.15 10.10 1.55
C THR A 18 8.35 9.32 0.53
N LEU A 19 7.96 8.11 0.89
CA LEU A 19 7.08 7.26 0.11
C LEU A 19 5.63 7.67 0.38
N ARG A 20 4.95 8.22 -0.63
CA ARG A 20 3.52 8.57 -0.59
C ARG A 20 2.75 7.69 -1.54
N ILE A 21 1.69 7.04 -1.05
CA ILE A 21 0.96 6.03 -1.79
C ILE A 21 -0.51 6.28 -1.60
N LYS A 22 -1.24 6.39 -2.72
CA LYS A 22 -2.67 6.53 -2.72
C LYS A 22 -3.29 5.75 -3.87
N PHE A 23 -3.98 4.66 -3.58
CA PHE A 23 -4.71 3.88 -4.56
C PHE A 23 -5.87 3.10 -3.94
N LYS A 24 -6.79 2.67 -4.81
CA LYS A 24 -7.82 1.69 -4.50
C LYS A 24 -7.65 0.52 -5.46
N ALA A 25 -7.71 -0.69 -4.95
CA ALA A 25 -7.78 -1.92 -5.74
C ALA A 25 -9.05 -2.67 -5.35
N GLU A 26 -9.73 -3.24 -6.34
CA GLU A 26 -10.93 -4.06 -6.14
C GLU A 26 -10.62 -5.52 -6.45
N ASN A 27 -11.57 -6.27 -7.00
CA ASN A 27 -11.43 -7.69 -7.26
C ASN A 27 -10.62 -7.96 -8.54
N GLU A 28 -9.36 -7.51 -8.54
CA GLU A 28 -8.45 -7.54 -9.69
C GLU A 28 -7.03 -7.96 -9.31
N ILE A 29 -6.26 -8.39 -10.32
CA ILE A 29 -4.82 -8.58 -10.16
C ILE A 29 -4.14 -7.23 -10.33
N PHE A 30 -3.58 -6.71 -9.24
CA PHE A 30 -2.86 -5.45 -9.21
C PHE A 30 -1.35 -5.68 -9.08
N ALA A 31 -0.54 -4.98 -9.89
CA ALA A 31 0.92 -5.08 -9.85
C ALA A 31 1.55 -3.71 -9.56
N LEU A 32 2.47 -3.67 -8.58
CA LEU A 32 3.30 -2.50 -8.31
C LEU A 32 4.60 -2.57 -9.12
N LEU A 33 4.78 -1.65 -10.07
CA LEU A 33 5.96 -1.58 -10.94
C LEU A 33 6.83 -0.36 -10.62
N GLY A 34 8.13 -0.46 -10.88
CA GLY A 34 9.09 0.62 -10.67
C GLY A 34 10.52 0.12 -10.47
N ALA A 35 11.51 1.02 -10.51
CA ALA A 35 12.93 0.70 -10.33
C ALA A 35 13.26 0.14 -8.94
N SER A 36 14.41 -0.50 -8.78
CA SER A 36 14.88 -0.94 -7.45
C SER A 36 14.98 0.25 -6.49
N GLY A 37 14.61 0.05 -5.22
CA GLY A 37 14.65 1.09 -4.20
C GLY A 37 13.47 2.09 -4.19
N CYS A 38 12.55 2.05 -5.15
CA CYS A 38 11.45 3.03 -5.22
C CYS A 38 10.31 2.83 -4.18
N GLY A 39 10.43 1.85 -3.28
CA GLY A 39 9.46 1.64 -2.19
C GLY A 39 8.40 0.55 -2.43
N LYS A 40 8.47 -0.24 -3.52
CA LYS A 40 7.52 -1.35 -3.78
C LYS A 40 7.40 -2.34 -2.61
N SER A 41 8.52 -2.92 -2.17
CA SER A 41 8.50 -3.89 -1.08
C SER A 41 8.07 -3.26 0.24
N MET A 42 8.41 -1.98 0.47
CA MET A 42 7.94 -1.24 1.64
C MET A 42 6.40 -1.07 1.61
N THR A 43 5.85 -0.73 0.44
CA THR A 43 4.40 -0.65 0.21
C THR A 43 3.70 -1.95 0.59
N LEU A 44 4.20 -3.08 0.06
CA LEU A 44 3.62 -4.39 0.31
C LEU A 44 3.74 -4.81 1.78
N LYS A 45 4.86 -4.48 2.45
CA LYS A 45 5.02 -4.70 3.89
C LYS A 45 4.01 -3.89 4.71
N CYS A 46 3.73 -2.65 4.31
CA CYS A 46 2.69 -1.86 4.96
C CYS A 46 1.29 -2.46 4.77
N ILE A 47 0.96 -2.87 3.56
CA ILE A 47 -0.33 -3.52 3.26
C ILE A 47 -0.49 -4.82 4.05
N ALA A 48 0.58 -5.61 4.18
CA ALA A 48 0.59 -6.85 4.95
C ALA A 48 0.58 -6.65 6.47
N GLY A 49 0.68 -5.41 6.97
CA GLY A 49 0.78 -5.12 8.40
C GLY A 49 2.12 -5.51 9.05
N ILE A 50 3.15 -5.78 8.24
CA ILE A 50 4.51 -6.10 8.71
C ILE A 50 5.25 -4.81 9.13
N GLU A 51 4.97 -3.71 8.43
CA GLU A 51 5.53 -2.39 8.72
C GLU A 51 4.39 -1.39 8.90
N ASN A 52 4.46 -0.52 9.88
CA ASN A 52 3.45 0.54 10.03
C ASN A 52 3.80 1.74 9.15
N PRO A 53 2.82 2.35 8.45
CA PRO A 53 3.02 3.66 7.86
C PRO A 53 3.23 4.71 8.97
N ASP A 54 3.89 5.81 8.65
CA ASP A 54 4.07 6.90 9.64
C ASP A 54 2.78 7.74 9.75
N SER A 55 1.97 7.80 8.68
CA SER A 55 0.65 8.40 8.70
C SER A 55 -0.27 7.82 7.62
N GLY A 56 -1.57 8.10 7.74
CA GLY A 56 -2.59 7.63 6.81
C GLY A 56 -3.28 6.35 7.27
N LYS A 57 -3.90 5.63 6.33
CA LYS A 57 -4.68 4.42 6.62
C LYS A 57 -4.66 3.41 5.48
N ILE A 58 -4.76 2.14 5.87
CA ILE A 58 -4.97 0.99 4.99
C ILE A 58 -6.27 0.35 5.42
N ILE A 59 -7.20 0.16 4.50
CA ILE A 59 -8.52 -0.41 4.77
C ILE A 59 -8.70 -1.60 3.84
N LEU A 60 -8.92 -2.78 4.42
CA LEU A 60 -9.30 -3.99 3.72
C LEU A 60 -10.73 -4.34 4.11
N ASN A 61 -11.65 -4.24 3.15
CA ASN A 61 -13.06 -4.55 3.36
C ASN A 61 -13.41 -5.87 2.68
N PHE A 62 -14.22 -6.67 3.38
CA PHE A 62 -14.87 -7.88 2.89
C PHE A 62 -16.39 -7.68 3.11
N PHE A 63 -17.15 -7.56 2.03
CA PHE A 63 -18.62 -7.45 2.04
C PHE A 63 -19.24 -8.66 1.38
#